data_AF-A0AAV1Q1M7-F1
#
_entry.id   AF-A0AAV1Q1M7-F1
#
_cell.length_a   1.000
_cell.length_b   1.000
_cell.length_c   1.000
_cell.angle_alpha   90.00
_cell.angle_beta   90.00
_cell.angle_gamma   90.00
#
_symmetry.space_group_name_H-M   'P 1'
#
loop_
_entity.id
_entity.type
_entity.pdbx_description
1 polymer ?
#
loop_
_entity_poly.entity_id
_entity_poly.type
_entity_poly.pdbx_seq_one_letter_code
_entity_poly.pdbx_strand_id
1 'polypeptide(L)'
;MKEQLSLENTIQQLEVQFKSAPSKFLSKKLEAARSALNQLLTKKAESAIFFAKHRLYESGNKPGRLLARLARGRTESNTIPSLLDDNQVRHYKTKDINKIMRQFYQKLYSSECEFSEERRKEFLDKVSLPSLSEGEKEKLTAPVTEKE
;
A
#
# COMPACT_ATOMS: atom_id res chain seq x y z
N MET A 1 16.23 -38.07 3.96
CA MET A 1 16.39 -39.25 4.84
C MET A 1 16.99 -40.42 4.06
N LYS A 2 16.33 -40.92 3.00
CA LYS A 2 16.86 -42.02 2.16
C LYS A 2 18.25 -41.74 1.57
N GLU A 3 18.47 -40.54 1.05
CA GLU A 3 19.76 -40.13 0.47
C GLU A 3 20.91 -40.08 1.49
N GLN A 4 20.65 -39.51 2.68
CA GLN A 4 21.63 -39.45 3.76
C GLN A 4 22.07 -40.86 4.18
N LEU A 5 21.10 -41.76 4.40
CA LEU A 5 21.36 -43.15 4.79
C LEU A 5 22.16 -43.90 3.70
N SER A 6 21.87 -43.62 2.42
CA SER A 6 22.60 -44.23 1.30
C SER A 6 24.06 -43.75 1.24
N LEU A 7 24.32 -42.47 1.52
CA LEU A 7 25.68 -41.92 1.57
C LEU A 7 26.47 -42.47 2.76
N GLU A 8 25.84 -42.62 3.92
CA GLU A 8 26.46 -43.24 5.09
C GLU A 8 26.85 -44.71 4.83
N ASN A 9 25.93 -45.49 4.22
CA ASN A 9 26.20 -46.89 3.85
C ASN A 9 27.32 -47.01 2.81
N THR A 10 27.35 -46.12 1.80
CA THR A 10 28.43 -46.12 0.79
C THR A 10 29.78 -45.73 1.39
N ILE A 11 29.83 -44.79 2.34
CA ILE A 11 31.06 -44.46 3.07
C ILE A 11 31.54 -45.67 3.87
N GLN A 12 30.65 -46.36 4.61
CA GLN A 12 31.01 -47.56 5.37
C GLN A 12 31.61 -48.66 4.47
N GLN A 13 31.00 -48.91 3.31
CA GLN A 13 31.51 -49.90 2.34
C GLN A 13 32.87 -49.49 1.77
N LEU A 14 33.04 -48.21 1.41
CA LEU A 14 34.31 -47.70 0.89
C LEU A 14 35.42 -47.71 1.95
N GLU A 15 35.10 -47.49 3.22
CA GLU A 15 36.05 -47.59 4.32
C GLU A 15 36.56 -49.02 4.52
N VAL A 16 35.67 -50.02 4.43
CA VAL A 16 36.06 -51.43 4.49
C VAL A 16 36.96 -51.79 3.31
N GLN A 17 36.58 -51.39 2.08
CA GLN A 17 37.39 -51.66 0.88
C GLN A 17 38.76 -50.97 0.94
N PHE A 18 38.82 -49.74 1.46
CA PHE A 18 40.07 -48.99 1.62
C PHE A 18 41.00 -49.63 2.68
N LYS A 19 40.45 -50.18 3.76
CA LYS A 19 41.22 -50.94 4.77
C LYS A 19 41.83 -52.22 4.19
N SER A 20 41.12 -52.92 3.32
CA SER A 20 41.63 -54.14 2.67
C SER A 20 42.63 -53.87 1.54
N ALA A 21 42.45 -52.78 0.79
CA ALA A 21 43.28 -52.43 -0.35
C ALA A 21 43.44 -50.90 -0.46
N PRO A 22 44.47 -50.30 0.15
CA PRO A 22 44.68 -48.86 0.09
C PRO A 22 45.04 -48.44 -1.34
N SER A 23 44.14 -47.68 -1.97
CA SER A 23 44.32 -47.15 -3.33
C SER A 23 43.98 -45.67 -3.38
N LYS A 24 44.76 -44.90 -4.17
CA LYS A 24 44.54 -43.47 -4.39
C LYS A 24 43.17 -43.18 -5.02
N PHE A 25 42.65 -44.11 -5.84
CA PHE A 25 41.32 -44.01 -6.41
C PHE A 25 40.22 -44.18 -5.36
N LEU A 26 40.35 -45.18 -4.48
CA LEU A 26 39.40 -45.41 -3.38
C LEU A 26 39.39 -44.24 -2.39
N SER A 27 40.56 -43.68 -2.07
CA SER A 27 40.67 -42.49 -1.22
C SER A 27 39.88 -41.30 -1.78
N LYS A 28 40.07 -40.97 -3.06
CA LYS A 28 39.30 -39.90 -3.74
C LYS A 28 37.80 -40.16 -3.73
N LYS A 29 37.37 -41.41 -3.95
CA LYS A 29 35.95 -41.79 -3.97
C LYS A 29 35.31 -41.65 -2.58
N LEU A 30 36.04 -42.03 -1.54
CA LEU A 30 35.63 -41.91 -0.14
C LEU A 30 35.57 -40.44 0.31
N GLU A 31 36.55 -39.63 -0.09
CA GLU A 31 36.55 -38.18 0.15
C GLU A 31 35.36 -37.49 -0.55
N ALA A 32 35.06 -37.86 -1.80
CA ALA A 32 33.91 -37.35 -2.52
C ALA A 32 32.58 -37.72 -1.82
N ALA A 33 32.43 -38.96 -1.35
CA ALA A 33 31.24 -39.41 -0.62
C ALA A 33 31.06 -38.66 0.72
N ARG A 34 32.16 -38.46 1.47
CA ARG A 34 32.15 -37.65 2.71
C ARG A 34 31.80 -36.19 2.44
N SER A 35 32.35 -35.60 1.38
CA SER A 35 32.03 -34.23 0.97
C SER A 35 30.56 -34.07 0.60
N ALA A 36 30.00 -35.03 -0.17
CA ALA A 36 28.58 -35.03 -0.53
C ALA A 36 27.68 -35.14 0.71
N LEU A 37 28.02 -35.99 1.68
CA LEU A 37 27.29 -36.09 2.95
C LEU A 37 27.35 -34.79 3.74
N ASN A 38 28.53 -34.19 3.86
CA ASN A 38 28.71 -32.90 4.55
C ASN A 38 27.88 -31.80 3.88
N GLN A 39 27.90 -31.68 2.55
CA GLN A 39 27.09 -30.69 1.84
C GLN A 39 25.59 -30.87 2.11
N LEU A 40 25.11 -32.11 2.12
CA LEU A 40 23.71 -32.42 2.43
C LEU A 40 23.35 -32.01 3.86
N LEU A 41 24.20 -32.34 4.84
CA LEU A 41 23.99 -31.98 6.24
C LEU A 41 24.05 -30.46 6.45
N THR A 42 25.00 -29.77 5.80
CA THR A 42 25.10 -28.31 5.86
C THR A 42 23.84 -27.63 5.34
N LYS A 43 23.32 -28.04 4.17
CA LYS A 43 22.05 -27.52 3.64
C LYS A 43 20.87 -27.75 4.60
N LYS A 44 20.84 -28.90 5.26
CA LYS A 44 19.81 -29.22 6.26
C LYS A 44 19.94 -28.34 7.52
N ALA A 45 21.16 -28.09 7.97
CA ALA A 45 21.41 -27.19 9.10
C ALA A 45 21.05 -25.74 8.76
N GLU A 46 21.42 -25.25 7.57
CA GLU A 46 21.07 -23.92 7.07
C GLU A 46 19.55 -23.71 7.03
N SER A 47 18.82 -24.66 6.45
CA SER A 47 17.35 -24.59 6.42
C SER A 47 16.74 -24.62 7.82
N ALA A 48 17.24 -25.47 8.73
CA ALA A 48 16.79 -25.50 10.12
C ALA A 48 17.03 -24.15 10.84
N ILE A 49 18.19 -23.53 10.65
CA ILE A 49 18.51 -22.20 11.17
C ILE A 49 17.57 -21.15 10.58
N PHE A 50 17.32 -21.20 9.27
CA PHE A 50 16.41 -20.29 8.59
C PHE A 50 14.99 -20.36 9.19
N PHE A 51 14.43 -21.57 9.34
CA PHE A 51 13.10 -21.74 9.92
C PHE A 51 13.05 -21.34 11.40
N ALA A 52 14.10 -21.62 12.17
CA ALA A 52 14.18 -21.17 13.57
C ALA A 52 14.17 -19.64 13.67
N LYS A 53 14.93 -18.94 12.82
CA LYS A 53 14.93 -17.48 12.73
C LYS A 53 13.57 -16.93 12.33
N HIS A 54 12.93 -17.53 11.33
CA HIS A 54 11.59 -17.14 10.89
C HIS A 54 10.58 -17.27 12.03
N ARG A 55 10.58 -18.42 12.72
CA ARG A 55 9.71 -18.65 13.86
C ARG A 55 9.95 -17.63 14.98
N LEU A 56 11.20 -17.32 15.29
CA LEU A 56 11.54 -16.29 16.29
C LEU A 56 11.04 -14.90 15.87
N TYR A 57 11.11 -14.56 14.58
CA TYR A 57 10.56 -13.29 14.07
C TYR A 57 9.04 -13.22 14.20
N GLU A 58 8.34 -14.31 13.88
CA GLU A 58 6.88 -14.38 13.97
C GLU A 58 6.38 -14.43 15.41
N SER A 59 7.01 -15.24 16.27
CA SER A 59 6.49 -15.55 17.61
C SER A 59 7.26 -14.92 18.76
N GLY A 60 8.41 -14.27 18.51
CA GLY A 60 9.31 -13.78 19.55
C GLY A 60 8.70 -12.69 20.42
N ASN A 61 8.78 -11.43 19.98
CA ASN A 61 8.33 -10.28 20.79
C ASN A 61 7.17 -9.52 20.13
N LYS A 62 6.01 -10.17 19.99
CA LYS A 62 4.78 -9.50 19.50
C LYS A 62 4.36 -8.31 20.39
N PRO A 63 4.34 -8.44 21.74
CA PRO A 63 3.93 -7.33 22.60
C PRO A 63 4.89 -6.14 22.51
N GLY A 64 6.21 -6.38 22.53
CA GLY A 64 7.21 -5.33 22.38
C GLY A 64 7.20 -4.67 21.01
N ARG A 65 6.94 -5.43 19.94
CA ARG A 65 6.76 -4.85 18.59
C ARG A 65 5.51 -3.99 18.51
N LEU A 66 4.40 -4.43 19.11
CA LEU A 66 3.18 -3.63 19.20
C LEU A 66 3.41 -2.37 20.04
N LEU A 67 4.03 -2.49 21.22
CA LEU A 67 4.39 -1.37 22.08
C LEU A 67 5.31 -0.38 21.37
N ALA A 68 6.34 -0.83 20.65
CA ALA A 68 7.22 0.04 19.87
C ALA A 68 6.45 0.79 18.77
N ARG A 69 5.49 0.12 18.10
CA ARG A 69 4.61 0.77 17.12
C ARG A 69 3.69 1.80 17.77
N LEU A 70 3.14 1.51 18.95
CA LEU A 70 2.32 2.46 19.71
C LEU A 70 3.16 3.65 20.21
N ALA A 71 4.36 3.39 20.72
CA ALA A 71 5.29 4.38 21.25
C ALA A 71 5.87 5.32 20.17
N ARG A 72 6.06 4.83 18.93
CA ARG A 72 6.38 5.70 17.79
C ARG A 72 5.31 6.78 17.54
N GLY A 73 4.10 6.61 18.06
CA GLY A 73 3.02 7.57 17.91
C GLY A 73 2.51 7.67 16.47
N ARG A 74 1.40 8.42 16.28
CA ARG A 74 0.86 8.79 14.97
C ARG A 74 1.49 10.08 14.40
N THR A 75 2.58 10.55 15.01
CA THR A 75 3.15 11.88 14.74
C THR A 75 3.61 12.05 13.30
N GLU A 76 4.07 10.97 12.66
CA GLU A 76 4.47 10.98 11.25
C GLU A 76 3.28 10.95 10.27
N SER A 77 2.10 10.45 10.65
CA SER A 77 1.06 10.13 9.66
C SER A 77 0.24 11.31 9.16
N ASN A 78 0.15 12.39 9.94
CA ASN A 78 -0.79 13.49 9.65
C ASN A 78 -0.10 14.82 9.34
N THR A 79 1.24 14.84 9.28
CA THR A 79 1.99 16.08 9.00
C THR A 79 2.32 16.16 7.52
N ILE A 80 1.76 17.16 6.83
CA ILE A 80 2.07 17.40 5.41
C ILE A 80 3.47 18.03 5.32
N PRO A 81 4.46 17.38 4.68
CA PRO A 81 5.85 17.83 4.70
C PRO A 81 6.11 19.04 3.79
N SER A 82 5.39 19.15 2.68
CA SER A 82 5.43 20.31 1.79
C SER A 82 4.21 20.38 0.88
N LEU A 83 3.90 21.59 0.40
CA LEU A 83 2.88 21.82 -0.64
C LEU A 83 3.40 22.77 -1.72
N LEU A 84 2.79 22.71 -2.90
CA LEU A 84 3.02 23.64 -3.98
C LEU A 84 1.96 24.74 -3.93
N ASP A 85 2.40 25.98 -4.09
CA ASP A 85 1.52 27.13 -4.28
C ASP A 85 1.02 27.22 -5.73
N ASP A 86 0.08 28.13 -6.01
CA ASP A 86 -0.46 28.40 -7.35
C ASP A 86 0.65 28.72 -8.38
N ASN A 87 1.76 29.31 -7.91
CA ASN A 87 2.94 29.65 -8.70
C ASN A 87 3.95 28.49 -8.85
N GLN A 88 3.56 27.26 -8.50
CA GLN A 88 4.42 26.05 -8.49
C GLN A 88 5.65 26.14 -7.57
N VAL A 89 5.65 27.06 -6.60
CA VAL A 89 6.71 27.17 -5.59
C VAL A 89 6.44 26.21 -4.44
N ARG A 90 7.47 25.48 -3.99
CA ARG A 90 7.34 24.50 -2.89
C ARG A 90 7.56 25.15 -1.54
N HIS A 91 6.59 25.00 -0.65
CA HIS A 91 6.62 25.50 0.72
C HIS A 91 6.74 24.36 1.74
N TYR A 92 7.61 24.56 2.72
CA TYR A 92 7.89 23.61 3.81
C TYR A 92 7.44 24.12 5.17
N LYS A 93 7.17 25.42 5.30
CA LYS A 93 6.73 26.03 6.56
C LYS A 93 5.24 25.74 6.77
N THR A 94 4.88 25.32 7.98
CA THR A 94 3.48 24.98 8.33
C THR A 94 2.50 26.14 8.11
N LYS A 95 2.91 27.39 8.37
CA LYS A 95 2.08 28.58 8.13
C LYS A 95 1.73 28.75 6.64
N ASP A 96 2.71 28.54 5.77
CA ASP A 96 2.54 28.68 4.32
C ASP A 96 1.68 27.53 3.78
N ILE A 97 1.92 26.30 4.24
CA ILE A 97 1.12 25.10 3.91
C ILE A 97 -0.35 25.31 4.26
N ASN A 98 -0.65 25.82 5.46
CA ASN A 98 -2.03 26.12 5.88
C ASN A 98 -2.68 27.22 5.03
N LYS A 99 -1.90 28.23 4.63
CA LYS A 99 -2.39 29.31 3.76
C LYS A 99 -2.76 28.77 2.38
N ILE A 100 -1.89 27.95 1.78
CA ILE A 100 -2.12 27.29 0.49
C ILE A 100 -3.38 26.43 0.56
N MET A 101 -3.49 25.59 1.59
CA MET A 101 -4.68 24.74 1.81
C MET A 101 -5.96 25.57 1.92
N ARG A 102 -5.93 26.65 2.71
CA ARG A 102 -7.07 27.56 2.85
C ARG A 102 -7.47 28.17 1.51
N GLN A 103 -6.51 28.70 0.75
CA GLN A 103 -6.77 29.32 -0.54
C GLN A 103 -7.31 28.32 -1.57
N PHE A 104 -6.75 27.11 -1.61
CA PHE A 104 -7.21 26.03 -2.48
C PHE A 104 -8.68 25.71 -2.22
N TYR A 105 -9.05 25.41 -0.97
CA TYR A 105 -10.43 25.07 -0.63
C TYR A 105 -11.37 26.28 -0.77
N GLN A 106 -10.89 27.49 -0.48
CA GLN A 106 -11.67 28.70 -0.72
C GLN A 106 -12.04 28.81 -2.21
N LYS A 107 -11.10 28.61 -3.13
CA LYS A 107 -11.38 28.62 -4.58
C LYS A 107 -12.28 27.45 -4.98
N LEU A 108 -12.00 26.24 -4.49
CA LEU A 108 -12.76 25.03 -4.83
C LEU A 108 -14.25 25.16 -4.48
N TYR A 109 -14.56 25.82 -3.37
CA TYR A 109 -15.93 26.03 -2.92
C TYR A 109 -16.47 27.44 -3.26
N SER A 110 -15.73 28.23 -4.03
CA SER A 110 -16.27 29.48 -4.57
C SER A 110 -17.15 29.19 -5.78
N SER A 111 -18.30 29.87 -5.87
CA SER A 111 -19.19 29.78 -7.03
C SER A 111 -18.47 30.27 -8.29
N GLU A 112 -18.56 29.51 -9.38
CA GLU A 112 -18.06 29.91 -10.71
C GLU A 112 -18.87 31.08 -11.30
N CYS A 113 -20.06 31.34 -10.77
CA CYS A 113 -20.92 32.43 -11.21
C CYS A 113 -20.60 33.70 -10.42
N GLU A 114 -19.91 34.64 -11.06
CA GLU A 114 -19.93 36.04 -10.63
C GLU A 114 -21.34 36.59 -10.87
N PHE A 115 -22.10 36.74 -9.78
CA PHE A 115 -23.45 37.31 -9.80
C PHE A 115 -23.38 38.83 -10.02
N SER A 116 -23.05 39.27 -11.24
CA SER A 116 -23.27 40.64 -11.66
C SER A 116 -24.76 40.85 -11.97
N GLU A 117 -25.32 41.98 -11.52
CA GLU A 117 -26.70 42.35 -11.85
C GLU A 117 -26.93 42.43 -13.37
N GLU A 118 -25.89 42.79 -14.12
CA GLU A 118 -25.92 42.91 -15.58
C GLU A 118 -26.10 41.54 -16.23
N ARG A 119 -25.35 40.52 -15.78
CA ARG A 119 -25.46 39.14 -16.28
C ARG A 119 -26.80 38.52 -15.95
N ARG A 120 -27.36 38.85 -14.77
CA ARG A 120 -28.70 38.42 -14.37
C ARG A 120 -29.76 39.02 -15.29
N LYS A 121 -29.69 40.33 -15.56
CA LYS A 121 -30.60 41.01 -16.48
C LYS A 121 -30.48 40.43 -17.88
N GLU A 122 -29.26 40.30 -18.41
CA GLU A 122 -29.03 39.71 -19.73
C GLU A 122 -29.57 38.26 -19.85
N PHE A 123 -29.39 37.44 -18.80
CA PHE A 123 -29.96 36.09 -18.78
C PHE A 123 -31.49 36.12 -18.78
N LEU A 124 -32.10 36.93 -17.91
CA LEU A 124 -33.56 37.02 -17.79
C LEU A 124 -34.21 37.64 -19.03
N ASP A 125 -33.57 38.62 -19.66
CA ASP A 125 -34.06 39.28 -20.89
C ASP A 125 -34.01 38.33 -22.09
N LYS A 126 -33.08 37.36 -22.11
CA LYS A 126 -33.03 36.28 -23.12
C LYS A 126 -34.11 35.23 -22.92
N VAL A 127 -34.73 35.15 -21.74
CA VAL A 127 -35.81 34.21 -21.48
C VAL A 127 -37.13 34.87 -21.87
N SER A 128 -37.70 34.45 -23.00
CA SER A 128 -39.08 34.81 -23.34
C SER A 128 -40.04 34.07 -22.42
N LEU A 129 -40.33 34.66 -21.27
CA LEU A 129 -41.35 34.15 -20.36
C LEU A 129 -42.72 34.27 -21.04
N PRO A 130 -43.49 33.17 -21.19
CA PRO A 130 -44.83 33.24 -21.74
C PRO A 130 -45.69 34.12 -20.82
N SER A 131 -46.19 35.23 -21.34
CA SER A 131 -47.15 36.06 -20.62
C SER A 131 -48.55 35.50 -20.82
N LEU A 132 -49.27 35.30 -19.73
CA LEU A 132 -50.68 34.91 -19.77
C LEU A 132 -51.48 36.00 -20.48
N SER A 133 -52.32 35.60 -21.43
CA SER A 133 -53.30 36.49 -22.06
C SER A 133 -54.33 36.95 -21.03
N GLU A 134 -54.97 38.09 -21.29
CA GLU A 134 -55.90 38.71 -20.33
C GLU A 134 -57.07 37.78 -19.99
N GLY A 135 -57.58 37.01 -20.97
CA GLY A 135 -58.62 36.00 -20.75
C GLY A 135 -58.16 34.77 -19.96
N GLU A 136 -56.89 34.39 -20.00
CA GLU A 136 -56.35 33.30 -19.16
C GLU A 136 -56.15 33.77 -17.72
N LYS A 137 -55.75 35.03 -17.53
CA LYS A 137 -55.65 35.63 -16.20
C LYS A 137 -57.01 35.70 -15.52
N GLU A 138 -58.05 36.16 -16.22
CA GLU A 138 -59.42 36.21 -15.69
C GLU A 138 -59.97 34.83 -15.33
N LYS A 139 -59.64 33.79 -16.13
CA LYS A 139 -60.00 32.41 -15.81
C LYS A 139 -59.26 31.87 -14.57
N LEU A 140 -57.98 32.21 -14.42
CA LEU A 140 -57.18 31.79 -13.26
C LEU A 140 -57.51 32.56 -11.98
N THR A 141 -57.99 33.81 -12.09
CA THR A 141 -58.42 34.62 -10.95
C THR A 141 -59.89 34.43 -10.59
N ALA A 142 -60.66 33.71 -11.40
CA ALA A 142 -62.03 33.32 -11.07
C ALA A 142 -62.06 32.35 -9.89
N PRO A 143 -63.11 32.40 -9.05
CA PRO A 143 -63.27 31.46 -7.94
C PRO A 143 -63.41 30.02 -8.45
N VAL A 144 -62.65 29.10 -7.85
CA VAL A 144 -62.66 27.68 -8.21
C VAL A 144 -64.06 27.11 -7.98
N THR A 145 -64.63 26.52 -9.02
CA THR A 145 -65.95 25.87 -9.00
C THR A 145 -65.76 24.35 -9.12
N GLU A 146 -66.59 23.52 -8.47
CA GLU A 146 -66.43 22.05 -8.37
C GLU A 146 -66.68 21.25 -9.68
N LYS A 147 -66.59 21.88 -10.85
CA LYS A 147 -66.75 21.19 -12.13
C LYS A 147 -65.50 21.41 -12.97
N GLU A 148 -64.77 20.32 -13.19
CA GLU A 148 -63.76 20.20 -14.26
C GLU A 148 -64.43 20.30 -15.64
#